data_AF-A0A7V9MHL5-F1
#
_entry.id   AF-A0A7V9MHL5-F1
#
_cell.length_a   1.000
_cell.length_b   1.000
_cell.length_c   1.000
_cell.angle_alpha   90.00
_cell.angle_beta   90.00
_cell.angle_gamma   90.00
#
_symmetry.space_group_name_H-M   'P 1'
#
loop_
_entity.id
_entity.type
_entity.pdbx_description
1 polymer ?
#
loop_
_entity_poly.entity_id
_entity_poly.type
_entity_poly.pdbx_seq_one_letter_code
_entity_poly.pdbx_strand_id
1 'polypeptide(L)' 'MACTTRSDGSIAVEVHQVARDLDGTVLGEGRVLHVYVFRDDLVARMDVEELANAE' A
#
# COMPACT_ATOMS: atom_id res chain seq x y z
N MET A 1 -6.93 2.44 -9.21
CA MET A 1 -5.86 1.50 -8.77
C MET A 1 -4.83 1.45 -9.87
N ALA A 2 -3.59 1.78 -9.54
CA ALA A 2 -2.44 1.64 -10.42
C ALA A 2 -1.45 0.68 -9.75
N CYS A 3 -0.85 -0.20 -10.55
CA CYS A 3 0.25 -1.06 -10.10
C CYS A 3 1.47 -0.82 -10.98
N THR A 4 2.61 -0.57 -10.36
CA THR A 4 3.86 -0.26 -11.06
C THR A 4 5.00 -1.07 -10.46
N THR A 5 5.79 -1.70 -11.32
CA THR A 5 7.05 -2.33 -10.90
C THR A 5 8.12 -1.24 -10.74
N ARG A 6 8.75 -1.16 -9.57
CA ARG A 6 9.85 -0.24 -9.29
C ARG A 6 11.17 -0.76 -9.87
N SER A 7 12.16 0.11 -9.96
CA SER A 7 13.49 -0.23 -10.50
C SER A 7 14.25 -1.27 -9.67
N ASP A 8 13.91 -1.42 -8.39
CA ASP A 8 14.46 -2.45 -7.49
C ASP A 8 13.74 -3.80 -7.60
N GLY A 9 12.74 -3.91 -8.48
CA GLY A 9 11.94 -5.12 -8.68
C GLY A 9 10.77 -5.29 -7.70
N SER A 10 10.59 -4.37 -6.75
CA SER A 10 9.39 -4.37 -5.91
C SER A 10 8.15 -3.91 -6.69
N ILE A 11 6.98 -4.31 -6.24
CA ILE A 11 5.70 -3.96 -6.86
C ILE A 11 5.00 -2.95 -5.96
N ALA A 12 4.76 -1.75 -6.47
CA ALA A 12 4.04 -0.69 -5.80
C ALA A 12 2.59 -0.61 -6.29
N VAL A 13 1.65 -0.66 -5.36
CA VAL A 13 0.21 -0.65 -5.65
C VAL A 13 -0.45 0.50 -4.90
N GLU A 14 -1.05 1.43 -5.63
CA GLU A 14 -1.85 2.50 -5.03
C GLU A 14 -3.25 1.96 -4.69
N VAL A 15 -3.60 2.03 -3.40
CA VAL A 15 -4.90 1.57 -2.87
C VAL A 15 -5.61 2.69 -2.13
N HIS A 16 -6.94 2.65 -2.13
CA HIS A 16 -7.77 3.46 -1.25
C HIS A 16 -8.06 2.65 0.02
N GLN A 17 -7.40 3.03 1.13
CA GLN A 17 -7.51 2.33 2.41
C GLN A 17 -8.51 3.04 3.32
N VAL A 18 -9.39 2.25 3.93
CA VAL A 18 -10.32 2.71 4.98
C VAL A 18 -10.13 1.81 6.19
N ALA A 19 -9.62 2.38 7.29
CA ALA A 19 -9.48 1.70 8.57
C ALA A 19 -10.70 2.02 9.45
N ARG A 20 -11.27 0.99 10.07
CA ARG A 20 -12.39 1.12 11.01
C ARG A 20 -12.08 0.41 12.32
N ASP A 21 -12.65 0.90 13.41
CA ASP A 21 -12.66 0.17 14.68
C ASP A 21 -13.69 -0.97 14.66
N LEU A 22 -13.83 -1.69 15.79
CA LEU A 22 -14.75 -2.81 15.94
C LEU A 22 -16.23 -2.38 15.90
N ASP A 23 -16.52 -1.12 16.22
CA ASP A 23 -17.87 -0.54 16.19
C ASP A 23 -18.22 0.05 14.81
N GLY A 24 -17.26 0.05 13.88
CA GLY A 24 -17.41 0.52 12.50
C GLY A 24 -17.04 2.00 12.30
N THR A 25 -16.58 2.70 13.34
CA THR A 25 -16.11 4.09 13.28
C THR A 25 -14.87 4.16 12.40
N VAL A 26 -14.83 5.10 11.46
CA VAL A 26 -13.66 5.32 10.61
C VAL A 26 -12.52 5.90 11.44
N LEU A 27 -11.41 5.18 11.51
CA LEU A 27 -10.16 5.61 12.15
C LEU A 27 -9.24 6.35 11.18
N GLY A 28 -9.35 6.06 9.88
CA GLY A 28 -8.58 6.72 8.83
C GLY A 28 -9.04 6.30 7.44
N GLU A 29 -9.01 7.24 6.50
CA GLU A 29 -9.34 7.03 5.10
C GLU A 29 -8.34 7.82 4.24
N GLY A 30 -7.77 7.16 3.23
CA GLY A 30 -6.78 7.81 2.38
C GLY A 30 -6.20 6.88 1.32
N ARG A 31 -5.38 7.44 0.43
CA ARG A 31 -4.64 6.65 -0.55
C ARG A 31 -3.24 6.37 -0.03
N VAL A 32 -2.79 5.13 -0.17
CA VAL A 32 -1.46 4.68 0.25
C VAL A 32 -0.84 3.80 -0.82
N LEU A 33 0.49 3.64 -0.77
CA LEU A 33 1.23 2.70 -1.60
C LEU A 33 1.57 1.45 -0.80
N HIS A 34 1.07 0.30 -1.23
CA HIS A 34 1.55 -0.98 -0.76
C HIS A 34 2.72 -1.43 -1.63
N VAL A 35 3.88 -1.64 -1.04
CA VAL A 35 5.10 -2.04 -1.73
C VAL A 35 5.44 -3.46 -1.35
N TYR A 36 5.40 -4.36 -2.33
CA TYR A 36 5.61 -5.78 -2.15
C TYR A 36 6.96 -6.23 -2.72
N VAL A 37 7.69 -7.01 -1.94
CA VAL A 37 8.83 -7.79 -2.43
C VAL A 37 8.45 -9.25 -2.41
N PHE A 38 8.63 -9.92 -3.56
CA PHE A 38 8.34 -11.34 -3.72
C PHE A 38 9.62 -12.16 -3.72
N ARG A 39 9.55 -13.35 -3.13
CA ARG A 39 10.59 -14.37 -3.21
C ARG A 39 9.90 -15.72 -3.34
N ASP A 40 10.29 -16.49 -4.36
CA ASP A 40 9.71 -17.81 -4.63
C ASP A 40 8.16 -17.75 -4.70
N ASP A 41 7.64 -16.73 -5.42
CA ASP A 41 6.21 -16.41 -5.59
C ASP A 41 5.42 -16.06 -4.30
N LEU A 42 6.11 -15.93 -3.16
CA LEU A 42 5.53 -15.52 -1.89
C LEU A 42 5.90 -14.08 -1.55
N VAL A 43 4.98 -13.39 -0.86
CA VAL A 43 5.28 -12.06 -0.30
C VAL A 43 6.32 -12.24 0.81
N ALA A 44 7.53 -11.76 0.55
CA ALA A 44 8.62 -11.76 1.51
C ALA A 44 8.61 -10.51 2.40
N ARG A 45 8.12 -9.39 1.86
CA ARG A 45 7.99 -8.11 2.57
C ARG A 45 6.84 -7.30 1.99
N MET A 46 6.13 -6.59 2.87
CA MET A 46 5.14 -5.58 2.53
C MET A 46 5.42 -4.33 3.36
N ASP A 47 5.65 -3.21 2.68
CA ASP A 47 5.71 -1.89 3.30
C ASP A 47 4.46 -1.09 2.90
N VAL A 48 3.99 -0.23 3.81
CA VAL A 48 2.95 0.76 3.52
C VAL A 48 3.61 2.13 3.54
N GLU A 49 3.61 2.78 2.39
CA GLU A 49 4.15 4.12 2.22
C GLU A 49 3.01 5.12 2.05
N GLU A 50 3.16 6.29 2.68
CA GLU A 50 2.28 7.41 2.44
C GLU A 50 2.57 7.99 1.05
N LEU A 51 1.52 8.27 0.28
CA LEU A 51 1.68 9.04 -0.94
C LEU A 51 2.04 10.46 -0.52
N ALA A 52 3.30 10.84 -0.72
CA ALA A 52 3.74 12.20 -0.42
C ALA A 52 2.76 13.19 -1.06
N ASN A 53 2.10 14.00 -0.23
CA ASN A 53 1.22 15.05 -0.71
C ASN A 53 2.08 15.98 -1.58
N ALA A 54 1.76 16.05 -2.87
CA ALA A 54 2.26 17.13 -3.70
C ALA A 54 1.58 18.41 -3.19
N GLU A 55 2.26 19.16 -2.32
CA GLU A 55 1.97 20.58 -2.06
C GLU A 55 2.36 21.45 -3.25
#